data_AF-A0A1M6QTI0-F1
#
_entry.id   AF-A0A1M6QTI0-F1
#
_cell.length_a   1.000
_cell.length_b   1.000
_cell.length_c   1.000
_cell.angle_alpha   90.00
_cell.angle_beta   90.00
_cell.angle_gamma   90.00
#
_symmetry.space_group_name_H-M   'P 1'
#
loop_
_entity.id
_entity.type
_entity.pdbx_description
1 polymer ?
#
loop_
_entity_poly.entity_id
_entity_poly.type
_entity_poly.pdbx_seq_one_letter_code
_entity_poly.pdbx_strand_id
1 'polypeptide(L)'
;MIHALFICGKNRLRSPTAEQVFASWPNVETDSAGLGADADVALSSEQVRWADIVFVMEKAHRARLSAKFRACLNGKKVVCLDIPDDYAFMQLELVALLEQKAGKFLRRK
;
A
#
# COMPACT_ATOMS: atom_id res chain seq x y z
N MET A 1 -10.55 -7.48 -12.05
CA MET A 1 -9.61 -6.36 -11.82
C MET A 1 -9.36 -6.29 -10.33
N ILE A 2 -8.10 -6.17 -9.90
CA ILE A 2 -7.72 -6.16 -8.47
C ILE A 2 -7.44 -4.73 -8.05
N HIS A 3 -8.10 -4.24 -7.00
CA HIS A 3 -7.81 -2.93 -6.41
C HIS A 3 -6.80 -3.06 -5.27
N ALA A 4 -5.62 -2.49 -5.46
CA ALA A 4 -4.49 -2.56 -4.53
C ALA A 4 -4.20 -1.19 -3.90
N LEU A 5 -4.34 -1.09 -2.59
CA LEU A 5 -4.05 0.12 -1.83
C LEU A 5 -2.73 0.01 -1.09
N PHE A 6 -1.79 0.92 -1.35
CA PHE A 6 -0.48 0.97 -0.69
C PHE A 6 -0.43 2.06 0.37
N ILE A 7 0.01 1.69 1.57
CA ILE A 7 -0.02 2.58 2.73
C ILE A 7 1.37 2.66 3.38
N CYS A 8 1.85 3.89 3.56
CA CYS A 8 3.03 4.19 4.37
C CYS A 8 2.73 5.31 5.39
N GLY A 9 3.78 5.91 5.97
CA GLY A 9 3.64 7.01 6.90
C GLY A 9 3.09 8.27 6.24
N LYS A 10 3.86 8.86 5.32
CA LYS A 10 3.61 10.20 4.76
C LYS A 10 3.06 10.23 3.33
N ASN A 11 2.97 9.09 2.65
CA ASN A 11 2.65 9.01 1.22
C ASN A 11 3.65 9.77 0.30
N ARG A 12 4.95 9.54 0.47
CA ARG A 12 5.99 10.25 -0.32
C ARG A 12 6.93 9.35 -1.11
N LEU A 13 7.41 8.27 -0.48
CA LEU A 13 8.48 7.45 -1.05
C LEU A 13 7.95 6.06 -1.41
N ARG A 14 7.78 5.21 -0.40
CA ARG A 14 7.48 3.79 -0.58
C ARG A 14 6.10 3.50 -1.20
N SER A 15 5.04 4.14 -0.70
CA SER A 15 3.69 3.86 -1.19
C SER A 15 3.41 4.47 -2.56
N PRO A 16 3.84 5.71 -2.89
CA PRO A 16 3.69 6.22 -4.26
C PRO A 16 4.55 5.45 -5.28
N THR A 17 5.73 4.97 -4.88
CA THR A 17 6.54 4.09 -5.75
C THR A 17 5.78 2.81 -6.09
N ALA A 18 5.14 2.18 -5.11
CA ALA A 18 4.37 0.96 -5.33
C ALA A 18 3.18 1.21 -6.27
N GLU A 19 2.42 2.29 -6.03
CA GLU A 19 1.33 2.70 -6.91
C GLU A 19 1.81 2.86 -8.36
N GLN A 20 2.85 3.67 -8.60
CA GLN A 20 3.33 3.93 -9.95
C GLN A 20 3.85 2.66 -10.66
N VAL A 21 4.53 1.77 -9.93
CA VAL A 21 5.02 0.50 -10.49
C VAL A 21 3.86 -0.40 -10.90
N PHE A 22 2.90 -0.63 -9.99
CA PHE A 22 1.83 -1.59 -10.21
C PHE A 22 0.67 -1.05 -11.05
N ALA A 23 0.52 0.27 -11.20
CA ALA A 23 -0.44 0.88 -12.14
C ALA A 23 -0.20 0.46 -13.60
N SER A 24 1.03 0.06 -13.93
CA SER A 24 1.39 -0.45 -15.26
C SER A 24 1.01 -1.91 -15.49
N TRP A 25 0.57 -2.63 -14.45
CA TRP A 25 0.30 -4.06 -14.55
C TRP A 25 -1.12 -4.32 -15.05
N PRO A 26 -1.31 -5.32 -15.93
CA PRO A 26 -2.63 -5.65 -16.45
C PRO A 26 -3.56 -6.15 -15.34
N ASN A 27 -4.82 -5.72 -15.37
CA ASN A 27 -5.87 -6.08 -14.42
C ASN A 27 -5.63 -5.65 -12.97
N VAL A 28 -4.72 -4.70 -12.73
CA VAL A 28 -4.47 -4.09 -11.42
C VAL A 28 -4.80 -2.61 -11.49
N GLU A 29 -5.64 -2.14 -10.56
CA GLU A 29 -5.75 -0.71 -10.26
C GLU A 29 -5.13 -0.45 -8.91
N THR A 30 -4.45 0.68 -8.79
CA THR A 30 -3.67 1.01 -7.61
C THR A 30 -4.03 2.38 -7.08
N ASP A 31 -3.91 2.52 -5.76
CA ASP A 31 -4.01 3.80 -5.07
C ASP A 31 -3.00 3.79 -3.91
N SER A 32 -2.63 4.97 -3.41
CA SER A 32 -1.77 5.07 -2.24
C SER A 32 -2.17 6.19 -1.28
N ALA A 33 -1.85 5.97 0.00
CA ALA A 33 -2.14 6.95 1.04
C ALA A 33 -1.19 6.84 2.23
N GLY A 34 -1.26 7.83 3.13
CA GLY A 34 -0.47 7.91 4.35
C GLY A 34 -1.36 7.85 5.59
N LEU A 35 -0.84 7.19 6.65
CA LEU A 35 -1.50 7.13 7.96
C LEU A 35 -1.08 8.26 8.91
N GLY A 36 -0.03 9.01 8.54
CA GLY A 36 0.50 10.18 9.22
C GLY A 36 -0.50 11.33 9.27
N ALA A 37 -0.38 12.17 10.29
CA ALA A 37 -1.07 13.46 10.29
C ALA A 37 -0.44 14.44 9.28
N ASP A 38 0.83 14.21 8.96
CA ASP A 38 1.65 14.91 7.98
C ASP A 38 1.73 14.17 6.63
N ALA A 39 0.73 13.34 6.32
CA ALA A 39 0.65 12.66 5.05
C ALA A 39 0.20 13.63 3.94
N ASP A 40 0.88 13.57 2.80
CA ASP A 40 0.53 14.41 1.64
C ASP A 40 -0.85 14.03 1.10
N VAL A 41 -1.12 12.72 1.04
CA VAL A 41 -2.47 12.16 0.83
C VAL A 41 -2.84 11.36 2.07
N ALA A 42 -3.75 11.91 2.88
CA ALA A 42 -4.24 11.23 4.07
C ALA A 42 -5.20 10.09 3.69
N LEU A 43 -5.03 8.93 4.34
CA LEU A 43 -5.88 7.78 4.09
C LEU A 43 -7.35 8.08 4.39
N SER A 44 -8.21 7.85 3.41
CA SER A 44 -9.66 7.96 3.56
C SER A 44 -10.32 6.59 3.75
N SER A 45 -11.50 6.59 4.35
CA SER A 45 -12.28 5.37 4.53
C SER A 45 -12.79 4.80 3.20
N GLU A 46 -12.93 5.65 2.18
CA GLU A 46 -13.36 5.26 0.84
C GLU A 46 -12.28 4.48 0.11
N GLN A 47 -11.02 4.92 0.19
CA GLN A 47 -9.88 4.18 -0.36
C GLN A 47 -9.79 2.78 0.24
N VAL A 48 -9.96 2.67 1.57
CA VAL A 48 -9.99 1.36 2.24
C VAL A 48 -11.14 0.50 1.73
N ARG A 49 -12.35 1.07 1.58
CA ARG A 49 -13.53 0.35 1.07
C ARG A 49 -13.38 -0.10 -0.39
N TRP A 50 -12.74 0.72 -1.22
CA TRP A 50 -12.48 0.43 -2.63
C TRP A 50 -11.49 -0.72 -2.83
N ALA A 51 -10.46 -0.82 -1.96
CA ALA A 51 -9.39 -1.80 -2.10
C ALA A 51 -9.83 -3.25 -1.80
N ASP A 52 -9.45 -4.19 -2.67
CA ASP A 52 -9.56 -5.63 -2.40
C ASP A 52 -8.43 -6.09 -1.46
N ILE A 53 -7.25 -5.52 -1.66
CA ILE A 53 -6.04 -5.80 -0.89
C ILE A 53 -5.37 -4.50 -0.46
N VAL A 54 -4.98 -4.46 0.82
CA VAL A 54 -4.29 -3.32 1.42
C VAL A 54 -2.89 -3.76 1.81
N PHE A 55 -1.89 -3.09 1.25
CA PHE A 55 -0.49 -3.28 1.58
C PHE A 55 -0.01 -2.19 2.53
N VAL A 56 0.67 -2.60 3.59
CA VAL A 56 1.31 -1.69 4.53
C VAL A 56 2.82 -1.94 4.56
N MET A 57 3.62 -0.88 4.61
CA MET A 57 5.08 -1.04 4.55
C MET A 57 5.65 -1.72 5.79
N GLU A 58 5.06 -1.46 6.96
CA GLU A 58 5.60 -1.89 8.26
C GLU A 58 4.49 -2.35 9.20
N LYS A 59 4.85 -3.15 10.21
CA LYS A 59 3.90 -3.64 11.22
C LYS A 59 3.23 -2.50 11.99
N ALA A 60 3.96 -1.40 12.24
CA ALA A 60 3.42 -0.21 12.88
C ALA A 60 2.28 0.43 12.05
N HIS A 61 2.43 0.47 10.73
CA HIS A 61 1.36 0.93 9.83
C HIS A 61 0.14 0.02 9.91
N ARG A 62 0.32 -1.30 9.99
CA ARG A 62 -0.80 -2.25 10.19
C ARG A 62 -1.57 -1.94 11.46
N ALA A 63 -0.88 -1.78 12.58
CA ALA A 63 -1.51 -1.50 13.87
C ALA A 63 -2.31 -0.18 13.82
N ARG A 64 -1.73 0.88 13.25
CA ARG A 64 -2.38 2.18 13.07
C ARG A 64 -3.61 2.10 12.15
N LEU A 65 -3.49 1.38 11.04
CA LEU A 65 -4.59 1.13 10.10
C LEU A 65 -5.74 0.42 10.81
N SER A 66 -5.45 -0.67 11.53
CA SER A 66 -6.46 -1.42 12.29
C SER A 66 -7.09 -0.63 13.42
N ALA A 67 -6.36 0.29 14.06
CA ALA A 67 -6.91 1.15 15.11
C ALA A 67 -7.88 2.18 14.55
N LYS A 68 -7.54 2.85 13.44
CA LYS A 68 -8.34 3.95 12.87
C LYS A 68 -9.45 3.49 11.93
N PHE A 69 -9.24 2.42 11.16
CA PHE A 69 -10.13 2.00 10.07
C PHE A 69 -10.73 0.61 10.27
N ARG A 70 -10.76 0.09 11.51
CA ARG A 70 -11.26 -1.27 11.84
C ARG A 70 -12.57 -1.62 11.15
N ALA A 71 -13.54 -0.70 11.18
CA ALA A 71 -14.86 -0.90 10.59
C ALA A 71 -14.81 -1.09 9.06
N CYS A 72 -13.88 -0.44 8.38
CA CYS A 72 -13.72 -0.51 6.92
C CYS A 72 -12.87 -1.71 6.46
N LEU A 73 -12.11 -2.33 7.37
CA LEU A 73 -11.23 -3.46 7.07
C LEU A 73 -11.92 -4.82 7.16
N ASN A 74 -13.20 -4.87 7.56
CA ASN A 74 -13.88 -6.15 7.77
C ASN A 74 -13.93 -6.95 6.46
N GLY A 75 -13.38 -8.16 6.48
CA GLY A 75 -13.27 -9.02 5.29
C GLY A 75 -12.16 -8.66 4.30
N LYS A 76 -11.40 -7.58 4.51
CA LYS A 76 -10.32 -7.15 3.60
C LYS A 76 -8.99 -7.80 3.93
N LYS A 77 -8.22 -8.08 2.89
CA LYS A 77 -6.87 -8.65 3.03
C LYS A 77 -5.86 -7.54 3.30
N VAL A 78 -5.25 -7.57 4.49
CA VAL A 78 -4.16 -6.66 4.85
C VAL A 78 -2.83 -7.40 4.86
N VAL A 79 -1.88 -6.98 4.04
CA VAL A 79 -0.55 -7.59 3.91
C VAL A 79 0.52 -6.59 4.34
N CYS A 80 1.36 -7.00 5.29
CA CYS A 80 2.56 -6.24 5.65
C CYS A 80 3.72 -6.65 4.74
N LEU A 81 4.31 -5.70 4.03
CA LEU A 81 5.45 -5.96 3.16
C LEU A 81 6.77 -6.03 3.94
N ASP A 82 6.84 -5.41 5.12
CA ASP A 82 8.05 -5.38 5.96
C ASP A 82 9.23 -4.80 5.17
N ILE A 83 9.04 -3.56 4.69
CA ILE A 83 10.00 -2.76 3.91
C ILE A 83 10.37 -1.54 4.77
N PRO A 84 11.65 -1.37 5.16
CA PRO A 84 12.10 -0.25 5.99
C PRO A 84 12.00 1.10 5.26
N ASP A 85 12.10 2.21 5.99
CA ASP A 85 11.95 3.59 5.44
C ASP A 85 13.27 4.20 4.94
N ASP A 86 14.13 3.38 4.35
CA ASP A 86 15.50 3.77 3.98
C ASP A 86 15.68 3.94 2.47
N TYR A 87 14.57 4.21 1.75
CA TYR A 87 14.55 4.24 0.29
C TYR A 87 14.08 5.57 -0.25
N ALA A 88 14.73 6.04 -1.32
CA ALA A 88 14.24 7.15 -2.12
C ALA A 88 13.07 6.73 -3.03
N PHE A 89 12.30 7.72 -3.48
CA PHE A 89 11.22 7.51 -4.44
C PHE A 89 11.77 6.90 -5.74
N MET A 90 11.12 5.87 -6.26
CA MET A 90 11.51 5.13 -7.48
C MET A 90 12.92 4.53 -7.46
N GLN A 91 13.52 4.38 -6.28
CA GLN A 91 14.80 3.69 -6.14
C GLN A 91 14.69 2.22 -6.59
N LEU A 92 15.67 1.74 -7.37
CA LEU A 92 15.62 0.42 -8.01
C LEU A 92 15.48 -0.73 -7.01
N GLU A 93 16.19 -0.67 -5.88
CA GLU A 93 16.11 -1.69 -4.83
C GLU A 93 14.71 -1.76 -4.19
N LEU A 94 14.06 -0.60 -4.02
CA LEU A 94 12.69 -0.51 -3.52
C LEU A 94 11.71 -1.12 -4.53
N VAL A 95 11.84 -0.79 -5.82
CA VAL A 95 11.00 -1.35 -6.88
C VAL A 95 11.11 -2.88 -6.90
N ALA A 96 12.34 -3.42 -6.89
CA ALA A 96 12.56 -4.86 -6.88
C ALA A 96 11.93 -5.54 -5.66
N LEU A 97 12.06 -4.95 -4.46
CA LEU A 97 11.43 -5.47 -3.24
C LEU A 97 9.91 -5.43 -3.30
N LEU A 98 9.34 -4.35 -3.82
CA LEU A 98 7.89 -4.21 -4.00
C LEU A 98 7.38 -5.29 -4.94
N GLU A 99 7.97 -5.45 -6.12
CA GLU A 99 7.59 -6.48 -7.09
C GLU A 99 7.68 -7.89 -6.51
N GLN A 100 8.75 -8.19 -5.77
CA GLN A 100 8.94 -9.49 -5.14
C GLN A 100 7.89 -9.77 -4.05
N LYS A 101 7.60 -8.78 -3.19
CA LYS A 101 6.75 -8.97 -2.01
C LYS A 101 5.26 -8.77 -2.31
N ALA A 102 4.89 -7.71 -3.03
CA ALA A 102 3.50 -7.39 -3.38
C ALA A 102 3.06 -8.09 -4.67
N GLY A 103 3.97 -8.21 -5.65
CA GLY A 103 3.63 -8.74 -6.97
C GLY A 103 3.05 -10.16 -6.96
N LYS A 104 3.51 -11.03 -6.05
CA LYS A 104 2.95 -12.39 -5.87
C LYS A 104 1.46 -12.42 -5.52
N PHE A 105 0.92 -11.34 -4.96
CA PHE A 105 -0.51 -11.22 -4.64
C PHE A 105 -1.31 -10.63 -5.82
N LEU A 106 -0.67 -9.82 -6.66
CA LEU A 106 -1.30 -9.10 -7.77
C LEU A 106 -1.25 -9.88 -9.08
N ARG A 107 -0.31 -10.83 -9.25
CA ARG A 107 -0.23 -11.73 -10.42
C ARG A 107 -1.22 -12.89 -10.40
N ARG A 108 -2.14 -12.94 -9.43
CA ARG A 108 -3.00 -14.11 -9.25
C ARG A 108 -4.15 -14.06 -10.26
N LYS A 109 -4.13 -15.05 -11.17
CA LYS A 109 -5.18 -15.38 -12.15
C LYS A 109 -6.53 -15.64 -11.50
#